data_AF-X0SYC5-F1
#
_entry.id   AF-X0SYC5-F1
#
_cell.length_a   1.000
_cell.length_b   1.000
_cell.length_c   1.000
_cell.angle_alpha   90.00
_cell.angle_beta   90.00
_cell.angle_gamma   90.00
#
_symmetry.space_group_name_H-M   'P 1'
#
loop_
_entity.id
_entity.type
_entity.pdbx_description
1 polymer ?
#
loop_
_entity_poly.entity_id
_entity_poly.type
_entity_poly.pdbx_seq_one_letter_code
_entity_poly.pdbx_strand_id
1 'polypeptide(L)'
;MLKSIKFVKNLDKIIILAQGPSWYQCPYDKEESPEGTEIWGSNVIFRDHRVDRLFFAHDPRQELLHDDMNLFETLNELKVPVYTTGVFKVLKKNAQIPVAELMEEFKVGFFLNVICWMTATAVLQNPKAIEFYGVDMRPDAGNESFVNEKGGVEFWVGAAIGRGISFKNTKESFIMKTKQEGFFPNMKKKVLQKGLYSLVPERDRNPEAIRSYVILPDGDEI
;
A
#
# COMPACT_ATOMS: atom_id res chain seq x y z
N MET A 1 -25.09 -4.83 14.67
CA MET A 1 -24.19 -5.95 15.02
C MET A 1 -23.00 -5.86 14.08
N LEU A 2 -21.79 -5.58 14.59
CA LEU A 2 -20.58 -5.50 13.78
C LEU A 2 -20.35 -6.85 13.10
N LYS A 3 -20.33 -6.89 11.77
CA LYS A 3 -19.99 -8.12 11.06
C LYS A 3 -18.51 -8.39 11.29
N SER A 4 -18.21 -9.34 12.18
CA SER A 4 -16.90 -10.00 12.19
C SER A 4 -16.68 -10.57 10.79
N ILE A 5 -15.73 -10.01 10.05
CA ILE A 5 -15.37 -10.53 8.74
C ILE A 5 -14.31 -11.58 8.93
N LYS A 6 -14.65 -12.79 8.50
CA LYS A 6 -13.75 -13.95 8.54
C LYS A 6 -12.60 -13.69 7.59
N PHE A 7 -11.41 -13.56 8.14
CA PHE A 7 -10.20 -13.65 7.34
C PHE A 7 -9.99 -15.08 6.83
N VAL A 8 -9.34 -15.19 5.68
CA VAL A 8 -8.92 -16.49 5.14
C VAL A 8 -7.71 -16.97 5.94
N LYS A 9 -7.75 -18.22 6.40
CA LYS A 9 -6.65 -18.83 7.15
C LYS A 9 -5.65 -19.47 6.20
N ASN A 10 -4.40 -19.61 6.66
CA ASN A 10 -3.33 -20.34 5.98
C ASN A 10 -3.00 -19.81 4.57
N LEU A 11 -3.04 -18.49 4.39
CA LEU A 11 -2.60 -17.87 3.14
C LEU A 11 -1.10 -18.10 2.93
N ASP A 12 -0.72 -18.43 1.71
CA ASP A 12 0.69 -18.45 1.32
C ASP A 12 1.24 -17.03 1.24
N LYS A 13 0.43 -16.09 0.74
CA LYS A 13 0.89 -14.74 0.45
C LYS A 13 -0.20 -13.69 0.66
N ILE A 14 0.21 -12.55 1.20
CA ILE A 14 -0.59 -11.32 1.17
C ILE A 14 0.20 -10.26 0.40
N ILE A 15 -0.42 -9.65 -0.59
CA ILE A 15 0.11 -8.53 -1.35
C ILE A 15 -0.54 -7.25 -0.83
N ILE A 16 0.27 -6.26 -0.47
CA ILE A 16 -0.19 -4.91 -0.13
C ILE A 16 0.07 -4.01 -1.33
N LEU A 17 -1.01 -3.54 -1.95
CA LEU A 17 -0.99 -2.68 -3.14
C LEU A 17 -1.42 -1.26 -2.78
N ALA A 18 -0.54 -0.30 -3.01
CA ALA A 18 -0.73 1.11 -2.71
C ALA A 18 -0.47 2.01 -3.93
N GLN A 19 -0.65 3.32 -3.77
CA GLN A 19 -0.69 4.29 -4.88
C GLN A 19 0.69 4.85 -5.28
N GLY A 20 1.77 4.45 -4.62
CA GLY A 20 3.12 4.87 -4.99
C GLY A 20 3.50 4.36 -6.39
N PRO A 21 4.30 5.12 -7.17
CA PRO A 21 4.63 4.77 -8.55
C PRO A 21 5.18 3.37 -8.78
N SER A 22 5.71 2.65 -7.79
CA SER A 22 6.17 1.27 -8.00
C SER A 22 5.06 0.22 -8.13
N TRP A 23 3.78 0.61 -8.06
CA TRP A 23 2.66 -0.32 -8.18
C TRP A 23 2.69 -1.14 -9.47
N TYR A 24 3.23 -0.60 -10.58
CA TYR A 24 3.29 -1.29 -11.89
C TYR A 24 4.10 -2.58 -11.87
N GLN A 25 4.90 -2.81 -10.83
CA GLN A 25 5.65 -4.05 -10.65
C GLN A 25 4.81 -5.17 -10.06
N CYS A 26 3.58 -4.90 -9.62
CA CYS A 26 2.66 -5.91 -9.14
C CYS A 26 2.20 -6.78 -10.32
N PRO A 27 2.52 -8.08 -10.34
CA PRO A 27 2.22 -8.93 -11.50
C PRO A 27 0.75 -9.37 -11.59
N TYR A 28 -0.10 -8.99 -10.62
CA TYR A 28 -1.48 -9.49 -10.47
C TYR A 28 -2.50 -8.36 -10.26
N ASP A 29 -2.16 -7.12 -10.61
CA ASP A 29 -2.95 -5.95 -10.28
C ASP A 29 -4.28 -5.83 -11.07
N LYS A 30 -4.42 -6.58 -12.18
CA LYS A 30 -5.62 -6.62 -13.04
C LYS A 30 -6.22 -8.02 -13.21
N GLU A 31 -5.57 -9.06 -12.68
CA GLU A 31 -5.98 -10.46 -12.83
C GLU A 31 -6.52 -11.03 -11.53
N GLU A 32 -7.13 -12.23 -11.59
CA GLU A 32 -7.50 -12.94 -10.36
C GLU A 32 -6.27 -13.27 -9.52
N SER A 33 -6.40 -13.17 -8.19
CA SER A 33 -5.31 -13.54 -7.30
C SER A 33 -4.97 -15.02 -7.47
N PRO A 34 -3.67 -15.38 -7.55
CA PRO A 34 -3.26 -16.78 -7.52
C PRO A 34 -3.80 -17.50 -6.28
N GLU A 35 -3.98 -18.81 -6.38
CA GLU A 35 -4.38 -19.63 -5.23
C GLU A 35 -3.46 -19.39 -4.03
N GLY A 36 -4.05 -19.28 -2.83
CA GLY A 36 -3.31 -18.99 -1.60
C GLY A 36 -2.80 -17.55 -1.47
N THR A 37 -3.15 -16.65 -2.40
CA THR A 37 -2.77 -15.24 -2.39
C THR A 37 -3.99 -14.32 -2.23
N GLU A 38 -3.85 -13.25 -1.44
CA GLU A 38 -4.80 -12.13 -1.45
C GLU A 38 -4.08 -10.81 -1.77
N ILE A 39 -4.75 -9.93 -2.50
CA ILE A 39 -4.32 -8.56 -2.81
C ILE A 39 -5.15 -7.59 -1.99
N TRP A 40 -4.48 -6.85 -1.10
CA TRP A 40 -5.10 -5.85 -0.24
C TRP A 40 -4.76 -4.46 -0.77
N GLY A 41 -5.80 -3.71 -1.13
CA GLY A 41 -5.68 -2.36 -1.66
C GLY A 41 -5.67 -1.29 -0.58
N SER A 42 -4.93 -0.21 -0.84
CA SER A 42 -4.92 1.02 -0.04
C SER A 42 -5.76 2.13 -0.66
N ASN A 43 -6.75 2.61 0.09
CA ASN A 43 -7.57 3.79 -0.17
C ASN A 43 -8.28 3.76 -1.52
N VAL A 44 -7.86 4.56 -2.52
CA VAL A 44 -8.52 4.65 -3.82
C VAL A 44 -7.88 3.80 -4.92
N ILE A 45 -6.89 2.95 -4.58
CA ILE A 45 -6.21 2.08 -5.55
C ILE A 45 -7.16 1.13 -6.29
N PHE A 46 -8.34 0.85 -5.71
CA PHE A 46 -9.36 -0.01 -6.31
C PHE A 46 -9.95 0.53 -7.62
N ARG A 47 -9.73 1.83 -7.92
CA ARG A 47 -10.21 2.45 -9.16
C ARG A 47 -9.50 1.91 -10.38
N ASP A 48 -8.21 1.65 -10.25
CA ASP A 48 -7.34 1.24 -11.35
C ASP A 48 -6.94 -0.24 -11.25
N HIS A 49 -7.12 -0.83 -10.07
CA HIS A 49 -6.65 -2.17 -9.77
C HIS A 49 -7.70 -3.03 -9.08
N ARG A 50 -7.67 -4.32 -9.40
CA ARG A 50 -8.49 -5.32 -8.73
C ARG A 50 -7.84 -5.68 -7.39
N VAL A 51 -8.68 -5.80 -6.36
CA VAL A 51 -8.25 -6.13 -4.99
C VAL A 51 -9.20 -7.16 -4.40
N ASP A 52 -8.74 -7.98 -3.46
CA ASP A 52 -9.57 -8.91 -2.66
C ASP A 52 -10.18 -8.24 -1.44
N ARG A 53 -9.46 -7.26 -0.89
CA ARG A 53 -9.83 -6.49 0.29
C ARG A 53 -9.38 -5.05 0.11
N LEU A 54 -10.17 -4.10 0.58
CA LEU A 54 -9.81 -2.69 0.53
C LEU A 54 -9.65 -2.15 1.94
N PHE A 55 -8.54 -1.49 2.24
CA PHE A 55 -8.35 -0.73 3.47
C PHE A 55 -8.47 0.75 3.16
N PHE A 56 -9.48 1.38 3.74
CA PHE A 56 -9.79 2.79 3.59
C PHE A 56 -9.69 3.44 4.97
N ALA A 57 -8.53 4.01 5.28
CA ALA A 57 -8.25 4.60 6.59
C ALA A 57 -8.26 6.14 6.58
N HIS A 58 -8.69 6.76 5.48
CA HIS A 58 -9.00 8.19 5.45
C HIS A 58 -10.24 8.48 6.29
N ASP A 59 -10.30 9.68 6.86
CA ASP A 59 -11.49 10.18 7.53
C ASP A 59 -12.55 10.51 6.48
N PRO A 60 -13.70 9.81 6.44
CA PRO A 60 -14.75 10.08 5.46
C PRO A 60 -15.23 11.54 5.45
N ARG A 61 -15.09 12.27 6.57
CA ARG A 61 -15.47 13.69 6.64
C ARG A 61 -14.55 14.58 5.82
N GLN A 62 -13.26 14.25 5.75
CA GLN A 62 -12.29 14.98 4.93
C GLN A 62 -12.53 14.65 3.46
N GLU A 63 -12.79 13.39 3.15
CA GLU A 63 -13.06 12.91 1.78
C GLU A 63 -14.34 13.51 1.18
N LEU A 64 -15.36 13.81 1.98
CA LEU A 64 -16.54 14.56 1.54
C LEU A 64 -16.23 16.01 1.11
N LEU A 65 -15.10 16.57 1.53
CA LEU A 65 -14.65 17.91 1.14
C LEU A 65 -13.77 17.89 -0.11
N HIS A 66 -13.43 16.71 -0.63
CA HIS A 66 -12.73 16.55 -1.91
C HIS A 66 -13.73 16.45 -3.08
N ASP A 67 -13.27 16.72 -4.31
CA ASP A 67 -14.11 16.80 -5.51
C ASP A 67 -14.66 15.45 -6.03
N ASP A 68 -14.51 14.39 -5.24
CA ASP A 68 -14.92 13.03 -5.62
C ASP A 68 -16.30 12.69 -5.07
N MET A 69 -17.32 13.31 -5.65
CA MET A 69 -18.71 13.22 -5.16
C MET A 69 -19.28 11.79 -5.12
N ASN A 70 -18.73 10.87 -5.93
CA ASN A 70 -19.23 9.50 -6.06
C ASN A 70 -18.42 8.47 -5.25
N LEU A 71 -17.43 8.90 -4.44
CA LEU A 71 -16.54 7.99 -3.72
C LEU A 71 -17.31 6.96 -2.89
N PHE A 72 -18.25 7.42 -2.07
CA PHE A 72 -18.99 6.54 -1.15
C PHE A 72 -20.01 5.65 -1.86
N GLU A 73 -20.57 6.11 -2.97
CA GLU A 73 -21.43 5.27 -3.81
C GLU A 73 -20.62 4.12 -4.39
N THR A 74 -19.46 4.44 -4.97
CA THR A 74 -18.54 3.45 -5.55
C THR A 74 -18.05 2.45 -4.51
N LEU A 75 -17.64 2.93 -3.31
CA LEU A 75 -17.22 2.07 -2.20
C LEU A 75 -18.33 1.10 -1.75
N ASN A 76 -19.60 1.52 -1.82
CA ASN A 76 -20.75 0.68 -1.45
C ASN A 76 -21.08 -0.37 -2.52
N GLU A 77 -20.74 -0.12 -3.78
CA GLU A 77 -20.94 -1.03 -4.90
C GLU A 77 -19.89 -2.14 -4.96
N LEU A 78 -18.71 -1.91 -4.38
CA LEU A 78 -17.67 -2.93 -4.27
C LEU A 78 -18.21 -4.24 -3.71
N LYS A 79 -17.78 -5.35 -4.33
CA LYS A 79 -18.11 -6.72 -3.92
C LYS A 79 -17.10 -7.29 -2.92
N VAL A 80 -16.11 -6.48 -2.54
CA VAL A 80 -15.05 -6.84 -1.59
C VAL A 80 -15.24 -6.15 -0.25
N PRO A 81 -14.70 -6.70 0.85
CA PRO A 81 -14.75 -6.04 2.14
C PRO A 81 -13.96 -4.73 2.16
N VAL A 82 -14.57 -3.67 2.70
CA VAL A 82 -13.94 -2.35 2.88
C VAL A 82 -13.65 -2.11 4.36
N TYR A 83 -12.38 -2.20 4.76
CA TYR A 83 -11.90 -2.03 6.12
C TYR A 83 -11.64 -0.57 6.47
N THR A 84 -12.25 -0.12 7.56
CA THR A 84 -12.14 1.25 8.06
C THR A 84 -11.76 1.26 9.55
N THR A 85 -11.21 2.38 10.04
CA THR A 85 -10.83 2.55 11.45
C THR A 85 -12.03 2.71 12.39
N GLY A 86 -13.19 3.06 11.85
CA GLY A 86 -14.45 3.24 12.59
C GLY A 86 -15.65 2.72 11.82
N VAL A 87 -16.85 2.84 12.41
CA VAL A 87 -18.11 2.58 11.70
C VAL A 87 -18.69 3.88 11.16
N PHE A 88 -18.98 3.91 9.87
CA PHE A 88 -19.48 5.11 9.20
C PHE A 88 -20.82 4.83 8.52
N LYS A 89 -21.83 5.66 8.80
CA LYS A 89 -23.20 5.48 8.27
C LYS A 89 -23.26 5.54 6.74
N VAL A 90 -22.37 6.30 6.12
CA VAL A 90 -22.29 6.46 4.66
C VAL A 90 -21.76 5.19 3.98
N LEU A 91 -21.03 4.33 4.70
CA LEU A 91 -20.50 3.06 4.21
C LEU A 91 -21.35 1.89 4.70
N LYS A 92 -22.22 1.38 3.83
CA LYS A 92 -23.20 0.31 4.12
C LYS A 92 -22.54 -1.06 4.34
N LYS A 93 -21.35 -1.28 3.78
CA LYS A 93 -20.62 -2.58 3.79
C LYS A 93 -19.26 -2.50 4.48
N ASN A 94 -19.11 -1.62 5.46
CA ASN A 94 -17.82 -1.46 6.10
C ASN A 94 -17.48 -2.61 7.07
N ALA A 95 -16.21 -2.99 7.05
CA ALA A 95 -15.53 -3.83 8.02
C ALA A 95 -14.76 -2.92 8.97
N GLN A 96 -14.65 -3.27 10.24
CA GLN A 96 -13.66 -2.62 11.09
C GLN A 96 -12.32 -3.32 10.95
N ILE A 97 -11.24 -2.54 10.87
CA ILE A 97 -9.88 -3.03 11.11
C ILE A 97 -9.86 -3.67 12.51
N PRO A 98 -9.25 -4.86 12.70
CA PRO A 98 -9.32 -5.63 13.94
C PRO A 98 -8.39 -5.05 15.03
N VAL A 99 -8.61 -3.79 15.42
CA VAL A 99 -7.72 -3.05 16.33
C VAL A 99 -7.65 -3.74 17.70
N ALA A 100 -8.76 -4.27 18.21
CA ALA A 100 -8.78 -4.95 19.50
C ALA A 100 -7.90 -6.21 19.48
N GLU A 101 -7.98 -7.01 18.42
CA GLU A 101 -7.18 -8.21 18.22
C GLU A 101 -5.70 -7.86 18.01
N LEU A 102 -5.40 -6.79 17.26
CA LEU A 102 -4.04 -6.30 17.09
C LEU A 102 -3.43 -5.86 18.43
N MET A 103 -4.18 -5.10 19.23
CA MET A 103 -3.72 -4.65 20.55
C MET A 103 -3.56 -5.82 21.52
N GLU A 104 -4.44 -6.82 21.45
CA GLU A 104 -4.36 -8.02 22.27
C GLU A 104 -3.15 -8.88 21.90
N GLU A 105 -2.89 -9.08 20.61
CA GLU A 105 -1.79 -9.93 20.12
C GLU A 105 -0.42 -9.28 20.31
N PHE A 106 -0.27 -8.01 19.91
CA PHE A 106 1.04 -7.36 19.83
C PHE A 106 1.36 -6.50 21.05
N LYS A 107 0.36 -6.16 21.88
CA LYS A 107 0.50 -5.31 23.06
C LYS A 107 1.14 -3.93 22.75
N VAL A 108 1.04 -3.46 21.50
CA VAL A 108 1.64 -2.20 21.03
C VAL A 108 0.77 -1.56 19.95
N GLY A 109 0.55 -0.26 20.08
CA GLY A 109 -0.28 0.55 19.17
C GLY A 109 0.55 1.42 18.23
N PHE A 110 1.38 0.84 17.37
CA PHE A 110 2.28 1.60 16.51
C PHE A 110 1.69 1.85 15.11
N PHE A 111 0.60 2.62 15.04
CA PHE A 111 -0.17 2.80 13.80
C PHE A 111 -0.26 4.26 13.40
N LEU A 112 0.34 4.62 12.27
CA LEU A 112 0.34 6.01 11.78
C LEU A 112 -0.44 6.18 10.47
N ASN A 113 -0.39 5.21 9.56
CA ASN A 113 -1.09 5.27 8.28
C ASN A 113 -1.76 3.93 7.91
N VAL A 114 -2.53 3.93 6.82
CA VAL A 114 -3.24 2.74 6.32
C VAL A 114 -2.33 1.55 6.09
N ILE A 115 -1.09 1.77 5.63
CA ILE A 115 -0.13 0.69 5.38
C ILE A 115 0.30 0.02 6.69
N CYS A 116 0.44 0.78 7.79
CA CYS A 116 0.68 0.21 9.12
C CYS A 116 -0.45 -0.74 9.52
N TRP A 117 -1.70 -0.30 9.35
CA TRP A 117 -2.88 -1.12 9.65
C TRP A 117 -2.95 -2.39 8.81
N MET A 118 -2.73 -2.27 7.49
CA MET A 118 -2.71 -3.40 6.56
C MET A 118 -1.61 -4.39 6.94
N THR A 119 -0.39 -3.90 7.18
CA THR A 119 0.77 -4.76 7.49
C THR A 119 0.56 -5.49 8.80
N ALA A 120 0.15 -4.80 9.86
CA ALA A 120 -0.12 -5.45 11.15
C ALA A 120 -1.24 -6.49 11.07
N THR A 121 -2.31 -6.18 10.32
CA THR A 121 -3.41 -7.12 10.07
C THR A 121 -2.92 -8.34 9.28
N ALA A 122 -2.01 -8.16 8.32
CA ALA A 122 -1.38 -9.27 7.60
C ALA A 122 -0.48 -10.11 8.53
N VAL A 123 0.28 -9.48 9.42
CA VAL A 123 1.09 -10.19 10.43
C VAL A 123 0.19 -11.00 11.38
N LEU A 124 -0.97 -10.47 11.75
CA LEU A 124 -1.97 -11.21 12.54
C LEU A 124 -2.50 -12.45 11.79
N GLN A 125 -2.62 -12.39 10.46
CA GLN A 125 -2.98 -13.55 9.63
C GLN A 125 -1.86 -14.59 9.46
N ASN A 126 -0.62 -14.21 9.76
CA ASN A 126 0.56 -15.06 9.69
C ASN A 126 0.71 -15.84 8.36
N PRO A 127 0.70 -15.16 7.19
CA PRO A 127 0.97 -15.81 5.91
C PRO A 127 2.45 -16.23 5.81
N LYS A 128 2.80 -17.04 4.80
CA LYS A 128 4.22 -17.36 4.55
C LYS A 128 5.01 -16.14 4.03
N ALA A 129 4.35 -15.25 3.28
CA ALA A 129 4.98 -14.06 2.71
C ALA A 129 4.07 -12.83 2.69
N ILE A 130 4.68 -11.65 2.80
CA ILE A 130 4.07 -10.34 2.54
C ILE A 130 4.88 -9.64 1.45
N GLU A 131 4.22 -9.15 0.41
CA GLU A 131 4.85 -8.37 -0.66
C GLU A 131 4.24 -6.98 -0.79
N PHE A 132 5.08 -5.96 -0.95
CA PHE A 132 4.65 -4.58 -1.14
C PHE A 132 4.84 -4.12 -2.58
N TYR A 133 3.83 -3.44 -3.11
CA TYR A 133 3.84 -2.74 -4.39
C TYR A 133 3.18 -1.37 -4.23
N GLY A 134 3.84 -0.32 -4.73
CA GLY A 134 3.40 1.07 -4.54
C GLY A 134 3.52 1.60 -3.10
N VAL A 135 4.20 0.89 -2.22
CA VAL A 135 4.53 1.35 -0.85
C VAL A 135 5.93 1.96 -0.86
N ASP A 136 6.07 3.14 -1.48
CA ASP A 136 7.41 3.64 -1.83
C ASP A 136 8.13 4.38 -0.71
N MET A 137 7.40 5.16 0.10
CA MET A 137 7.93 5.95 1.24
C MET A 137 9.23 6.71 0.92
N ARG A 138 9.25 7.37 -0.25
CA ARG A 138 10.41 8.10 -0.76
C ARG A 138 10.70 9.36 0.08
N PRO A 139 11.86 9.45 0.76
CA PRO A 139 12.20 10.62 1.57
C PRO A 139 12.55 11.86 0.73
N ASP A 140 12.86 11.66 -0.55
CA ASP A 140 13.16 12.70 -1.53
C ASP A 140 11.92 13.25 -2.26
N ALA A 141 10.72 12.75 -1.94
CA ALA A 141 9.47 13.25 -2.51
C ALA A 141 9.03 14.63 -1.95
N GLY A 142 9.85 15.27 -1.12
CA GLY A 142 9.58 16.60 -0.57
C GLY A 142 8.43 16.67 0.44
N ASN A 143 7.89 15.52 0.85
CA ASN A 143 6.84 15.43 1.86
C ASN A 143 7.39 14.81 3.15
N GLU A 144 7.56 15.65 4.17
CA GLU A 144 8.04 15.27 5.50
C GLU A 144 7.15 14.19 6.15
N SER A 145 5.86 14.16 5.83
CA SER A 145 4.94 13.16 6.38
C SER A 145 5.37 11.75 6.00
N PHE A 146 5.85 11.51 4.78
CA PHE A 146 6.31 10.18 4.34
C PHE A 146 7.59 9.73 5.04
N VAL A 147 8.48 10.67 5.41
CA VAL A 147 9.68 10.36 6.20
C VAL A 147 9.29 9.88 7.60
N ASN A 148 8.34 10.56 8.22
CA ASN A 148 7.86 10.23 9.57
C ASN A 148 6.99 8.96 9.58
N GLU A 149 6.19 8.75 8.54
CA GLU A 149 5.32 7.59 8.37
C GLU A 149 6.06 6.29 8.08
N LYS A 150 7.21 6.37 7.41
CA LYS A 150 8.04 5.22 7.06
C LYS A 150 8.39 4.35 8.27
N GLY A 151 8.74 4.97 9.40
CA GLY A 151 9.10 4.24 10.62
C GLY A 151 7.97 3.33 11.12
N GLY A 152 6.71 3.77 10.98
CA GLY A 152 5.51 2.97 11.28
C GLY A 152 5.44 1.69 10.47
N VAL A 153 5.67 1.81 9.17
CA VAL A 153 5.63 0.66 8.25
C VAL A 153 6.80 -0.29 8.51
N GLU A 154 8.00 0.23 8.72
CA GLU A 154 9.20 -0.58 9.00
C GLU A 154 9.11 -1.35 10.32
N PHE A 155 8.47 -0.77 11.35
CA PHE A 155 8.18 -1.46 12.59
C PHE A 155 7.37 -2.76 12.35
N TRP A 156 6.27 -2.66 11.60
CA TRP A 156 5.42 -3.82 11.32
C TRP A 156 6.06 -4.82 10.35
N VAL A 157 6.88 -4.35 9.40
CA VAL A 157 7.71 -5.24 8.57
C VAL A 157 8.73 -6.00 9.43
N GLY A 158 9.36 -5.32 10.40
CA GLY A 158 10.23 -5.96 11.39
C GLY A 158 9.51 -7.01 12.22
N ALA A 159 8.28 -6.72 12.67
CA ALA A 159 7.43 -7.66 13.39
C ALA A 159 7.07 -8.88 12.52
N ALA A 160 6.80 -8.69 11.22
CA ALA A 160 6.56 -9.77 10.27
C ALA A 160 7.77 -10.70 10.15
N ILE A 161 8.95 -10.12 9.91
CA ILE A 161 10.22 -10.85 9.80
C ILE A 161 10.51 -11.62 11.08
N GLY A 162 10.30 -11.00 12.25
CA GLY A 162 10.48 -11.64 13.56
C GLY A 162 9.57 -12.85 13.79
N ARG A 163 8.45 -12.95 13.07
CA ARG A 163 7.55 -14.12 13.08
C ARG A 163 7.86 -15.15 11.99
N GLY A 164 8.94 -14.96 11.22
CA GLY A 164 9.31 -15.86 10.13
C GLY A 164 8.53 -15.63 8.84
N ILE A 165 7.80 -14.52 8.72
CA ILE A 165 7.10 -14.14 7.49
C ILE A 165 8.11 -13.55 6.51
N SER A 166 8.19 -14.12 5.31
CA SER A 166 9.07 -13.58 4.26
C SER A 166 8.57 -12.22 3.78
N PHE A 167 9.47 -11.26 3.58
CA PHE A 167 9.12 -9.92 3.11
C PHE A 167 9.82 -9.58 1.80
N LYS A 168 9.05 -9.04 0.85
CA LYS A 168 9.56 -8.52 -0.42
C LYS A 168 8.99 -7.13 -0.70
N ASN A 169 9.79 -6.29 -1.32
CA ASN A 169 9.36 -4.99 -1.80
C ASN A 169 9.97 -4.69 -3.18
N THR A 170 9.42 -3.69 -3.87
CA THR A 170 9.92 -3.19 -5.14
C THR A 170 11.30 -2.55 -4.98
N LYS A 171 12.03 -2.41 -6.10
CA LYS A 171 13.39 -1.84 -6.09
C LYS A 171 13.36 -0.37 -5.69
N GLU A 172 12.29 0.33 -6.01
CA GLU A 172 12.00 1.75 -5.87
C GLU A 172 11.46 2.11 -4.49
N SER A 173 10.93 1.14 -3.73
CA SER A 173 10.55 1.43 -2.35
C SER A 173 11.76 1.67 -1.45
N PHE A 174 11.62 2.60 -0.51
CA PHE A 174 12.57 2.89 0.56
C PHE A 174 12.27 2.17 1.87
N ILE A 175 11.19 1.40 1.97
CA ILE A 175 10.93 0.57 3.15
C ILE A 175 12.09 -0.43 3.35
N MET A 176 12.59 -0.52 4.58
CA MET A 176 13.77 -1.28 4.98
C MET A 176 15.05 -0.84 4.26
N LYS A 177 15.09 0.41 3.76
CA LYS A 177 16.26 1.02 3.12
C LYS A 177 16.47 2.43 3.69
N THR A 178 17.70 2.77 4.05
CA THR A 178 18.05 4.13 4.49
C THR A 178 18.39 5.02 3.30
N LYS A 179 18.17 6.34 3.39
CA LYS A 179 18.90 7.27 2.51
C LYS A 179 20.39 7.00 2.74
N GLN A 180 21.13 6.66 1.69
CA GLN A 180 22.54 6.28 1.84
C GLN A 180 23.36 7.54 2.13
N GLU A 181 23.85 7.66 3.36
CA GLU A 181 24.86 8.65 3.76
C GLU A 181 26.00 7.87 4.46
N GLY A 182 27.25 8.05 4.00
CA GLY A 182 28.46 7.38 4.55
C GLY A 182 29.23 6.48 3.56
N PHE A 183 30.46 6.09 3.95
CA PHE A 183 31.34 5.16 3.24
C PHE A 183 31.61 3.93 4.12
N PHE A 184 30.98 2.79 3.83
CA PHE A 184 31.22 1.53 4.55
C PHE A 184 31.98 0.53 3.65
N PRO A 185 32.85 -0.33 4.20
CA PRO A 185 33.49 -1.40 3.43
C PRO A 185 32.47 -2.31 2.75
N ASN A 186 32.71 -2.72 1.50
CA ASN A 186 31.81 -3.51 0.65
C ASN A 186 30.48 -2.82 0.26
N MET A 187 30.40 -1.50 0.41
CA MET A 187 29.24 -0.72 -0.03
C MET A 187 29.06 -0.81 -1.55
N LYS A 188 27.90 -1.32 -1.99
CA LYS A 188 27.42 -1.14 -3.35
C LYS A 188 26.67 0.19 -3.42
N LYS A 189 27.05 1.07 -4.35
CA LYS A 189 26.23 2.26 -4.67
C LYS A 189 24.81 1.80 -4.93
N LYS A 190 23.82 2.42 -4.29
CA LYS A 190 22.43 2.19 -4.67
C LYS A 190 22.30 2.44 -6.17
N VAL A 191 21.65 1.51 -6.85
CA VAL A 191 21.17 1.76 -8.21
C VAL A 191 20.29 3.00 -8.12
N LEU A 192 20.64 4.04 -8.87
CA LEU A 192 19.81 5.23 -8.99
C LEU A 192 18.42 4.74 -9.36
N GLN A 193 17.41 5.07 -8.55
CA GLN A 193 16.08 4.54 -8.79
C GLN A 193 15.62 5.01 -10.15
N LYS A 194 15.44 4.04 -11.05
CA LYS A 194 14.84 4.25 -12.34
C LYS A 194 13.33 4.42 -12.16
N GLY A 195 12.91 5.48 -11.47
CA GLY A 195 11.50 5.85 -11.39
C GLY A 195 10.97 6.18 -12.79
N LEU A 196 9.66 6.46 -12.89
CA LEU A 196 9.03 6.90 -14.16
C LEU A 196 9.81 8.03 -14.85
N TYR A 197 10.42 8.91 -14.06
CA TYR A 197 11.32 9.99 -14.48
C TYR A 197 12.52 9.52 -15.33
N SER A 198 13.01 8.31 -15.08
CA SER A 198 14.12 7.70 -15.82
C SER A 198 13.69 6.97 -17.09
N LEU A 199 12.39 6.68 -17.23
CA LEU A 199 11.80 6.15 -18.45
C LEU A 199 11.59 7.25 -19.49
N VAL A 200 11.41 8.50 -19.03
CA VAL A 200 11.41 9.68 -19.91
C VAL A 200 12.85 10.00 -20.35
N PRO A 201 13.13 10.07 -21.66
CA PRO A 201 14.44 10.47 -22.18
C PRO A 201 14.87 11.82 -21.58
N GLU A 202 16.16 11.99 -21.31
CA GLU A 202 16.65 13.15 -20.54
C GLU A 202 16.28 14.51 -21.16
N ARG A 203 16.27 14.57 -22.50
CA ARG A 203 15.83 15.73 -23.27
C ARG A 203 14.35 16.09 -23.10
N ASP A 204 13.54 15.13 -22.67
CA ASP A 204 12.08 15.23 -22.59
C ASP A 204 11.61 15.41 -21.13
N ARG A 205 12.52 15.53 -20.16
CA ARG A 205 12.20 15.67 -18.73
C ARG A 205 11.81 17.10 -18.37
N ASN A 206 10.60 17.51 -18.72
CA ASN A 206 9.96 18.73 -18.21
C ASN A 206 8.65 18.40 -17.48
N PRO A 207 8.14 19.31 -16.62
CA PRO A 207 6.92 19.07 -15.85
C PRO A 207 5.69 18.71 -16.68
N GLU A 208 5.53 19.26 -17.89
CA GLU A 208 4.44 18.90 -18.81
C GLU A 208 4.58 17.47 -19.37
N ALA A 209 5.77 17.08 -19.80
CA ALA A 209 6.08 15.77 -20.37
C ALA A 209 5.90 14.64 -19.34
N ILE A 210 6.24 14.89 -18.08
CA ILE A 210 6.04 13.93 -16.99
C ILE A 210 4.55 13.71 -16.73
N ARG A 211 3.73 14.78 -16.78
CA ARG A 211 2.27 14.66 -16.66
C ARG A 211 1.68 13.86 -17.80
N SER A 212 2.17 14.05 -19.03
CA SER A 212 1.69 13.31 -20.21
C SER A 212 2.13 11.84 -20.19
N TYR A 213 3.36 11.52 -19.80
CA TYR A 213 3.84 10.13 -19.67
C TYR A 213 3.11 9.29 -18.60
N VAL A 214 2.57 9.93 -17.54
CA VAL A 214 1.79 9.25 -16.48
C VAL A 214 0.36 8.94 -16.94
N ILE A 215 -0.16 9.66 -17.95
CA ILE A 215 -1.57 9.65 -18.33
C ILE A 215 -1.84 8.86 -19.62
N LEU A 216 -0.83 8.62 -20.46
CA LEU A 216 -1.05 7.93 -21.74
C LEU A 216 -1.24 6.41 -21.56
N PRO A 217 -2.31 5.83 -22.12
CA PRO A 217 -2.44 4.38 -22.28
C PRO A 217 -1.33 3.82 -23.17
N ASP A 218 -1.00 2.54 -23.01
CA ASP A 218 -0.10 1.81 -23.92
C ASP A 218 -0.59 1.98 -25.37
N GLY A 219 0.25 2.58 -26.23
CA GLY A 219 0.04 2.63 -27.69
C GLY A 219 -0.03 4.01 -28.34
N ASP A 220 -0.07 5.10 -27.56
CA ASP A 220 -0.06 6.46 -28.13
C ASP A 220 1.36 7.05 -28.07
N GLU A 221 2.04 7.09 -29.23
CA GLU A 221 3.27 7.88 -29.43
C GLU A 221 2.93 9.33 -29.76
N ILE A 222 3.83 10.27 -29.42
CA ILE A 222 3.77 11.68 -29.86
C ILE A 222 4.05 11.78 -31.36
#